data_AF-E2B952-F1
#
_entry.id   AF-E2B952-F1
#
_cell.length_a   1.000
_cell.length_b   1.000
_cell.length_c   1.000
_cell.angle_alpha   90.00
_cell.angle_beta   90.00
_cell.angle_gamma   90.00
#
_symmetry.space_group_name_H-M   'P 1'
#
loop_
_entity.id
_entity.type
_entity.pdbx_description
1 polymer ?
#
loop_
_entity_poly.entity_id
_entity_poly.type
_entity_poly.pdbx_seq_one_letter_code
_entity_poly.pdbx_strand_id
1 'polypeptide(L)' 'FLTKNGTNTIQQPPNSPDLAPCDFFLFGRFKKPLRGTCFSSQEEIMEKSKTALMAIPKTEYQKCF' A
#
# COMPACT_ATOMS: atom_id res chain seq x y z
N PHE A 1 17.24 -3.09 14.34
CA PHE A 1 17.14 -3.52 12.92
C PHE A 1 17.39 -2.36 11.97
N LEU A 2 16.62 -1.27 12.03
CA LEU A 2 16.77 -0.11 11.13
C LEU A 2 18.18 0.54 11.21
N THR A 3 18.68 0.79 12.42
CA THR A 3 20.05 1.30 12.63
C THR A 3 21.13 0.34 12.13
N LYS A 4 20.93 -0.97 12.33
CA LYS A 4 21.84 -2.02 11.83
C LYS A 4 21.90 -2.03 10.29
N ASN A 5 20.80 -1.66 9.63
CA ASN A 5 20.69 -1.63 8.18
C ASN A 5 20.93 -0.23 7.59
N GLY A 6 21.38 0.75 8.40
CA GLY A 6 21.61 2.12 7.94
C GLY A 6 20.37 2.82 7.36
N THR A 7 19.17 2.39 7.74
CA THR A 7 17.92 2.94 7.18
C THR A 7 17.56 4.24 7.89
N ASN A 8 17.41 5.32 7.12
CA ASN A 8 16.92 6.59 7.63
C ASN A 8 15.42 6.51 7.91
N THR A 9 15.00 6.98 9.09
CA THR A 9 13.60 7.05 9.49
C THR A 9 13.07 8.46 9.33
N ILE A 10 11.91 8.60 8.69
CA ILE A 10 11.17 9.87 8.66
C ILE A 10 10.31 9.93 9.92
N GLN A 11 10.32 11.08 10.61
CA GLN A 11 9.43 11.28 11.76
C GLN A 11 8.00 11.45 11.26
N GLN A 12 7.10 10.56 11.68
CA GLN A 12 5.67 10.65 11.38
C GLN A 12 4.94 11.10 12.66
N PRO A 13 4.14 12.17 12.60
CA PRO A 13 3.33 12.57 13.74
C PRO A 13 2.27 11.51 14.08
N PRO A 14 1.90 11.36 15.37
CA PRO A 14 0.86 10.43 15.78
C PRO A 14 -0.47 10.65 15.06
N ASN A 15 -1.18 9.57 14.73
CA ASN A 15 -2.53 9.59 14.16
C ASN A 15 -2.69 10.47 12.90
N SER A 16 -1.65 10.56 12.07
CA SER A 16 -1.66 11.37 10.84
C SER A 16 -1.65 10.50 9.58
N PRO A 17 -2.79 9.86 9.24
CA PRO A 17 -2.92 9.05 8.02
C PRO A 17 -2.90 9.90 6.74
N ASP A 18 -3.24 11.19 6.85
CA ASP A 18 -3.15 12.18 5.79
C ASP A 18 -1.70 12.40 5.32
N LEU A 19 -0.73 12.21 6.21
CA LEU A 19 0.70 12.34 5.91
C LEU A 19 1.36 11.03 5.47
N ALA A 20 0.66 9.89 5.60
CA ALA A 20 1.19 8.59 5.22
C ALA A 20 0.74 8.21 3.80
N PRO A 21 1.65 8.19 2.80
CA PRO A 21 1.31 7.83 1.42
C PRO A 21 0.60 6.48 1.26
N CYS A 22 0.89 5.54 2.15
CA CYS A 22 0.21 4.25 2.17
C CYS A 22 -1.29 4.39 2.52
N ASP A 23 -1.62 5.21 3.52
CA ASP A 23 -2.97 5.37 4.04
C ASP A 23 -3.83 6.25 3.13
N PHE A 24 -3.33 7.41 2.69
CA PHE A 24 -4.14 8.33 1.88
C PHE A 24 -4.26 7.91 0.40
N PHE A 25 -3.24 7.24 -0.17
CA PHE A 25 -3.21 6.91 -1.60
C PHE A 25 -3.28 5.41 -1.87
N LEU A 26 -2.36 4.63 -1.32
CA LEU A 26 -2.17 3.23 -1.74
C LEU A 26 -3.36 2.36 -1.36
N PHE A 27 -3.74 2.34 -0.08
CA PHE A 27 -4.79 1.43 0.40
C PHE A 27 -6.17 1.75 -0.19
N GLY A 28 -6.47 3.02 -0.45
CA GLY A 28 -7.71 3.41 -1.12
C GLY A 28 -7.80 2.81 -2.53
N ARG A 29 -6.73 2.90 -3.32
CA ARG A 29 -6.70 2.39 -4.70
C ARG A 29 -6.58 0.87 -4.76
N PHE A 30 -5.75 0.30 -3.89
CA PHE A 30 -5.53 -1.14 -3.80
C PHE A 30 -6.78 -1.91 -3.33
N LYS A 31 -7.47 -1.42 -2.29
CA LYS A 31 -8.63 -2.12 -1.71
C LYS A 31 -9.89 -1.96 -2.55
N LYS A 32 -10.01 -0.90 -3.35
CA LYS A 32 -11.19 -0.63 -4.19
C LYS A 32 -11.59 -1.80 -5.11
N PRO A 33 -10.69 -2.42 -5.90
CA PRO A 33 -11.03 -3.58 -6.73
C PRO A 33 -11.28 -4.88 -5.94
N LEU A 34 -10.86 -4.95 -4.67
CA LEU A 34 -11.04 -6.11 -3.81
C LEU A 34 -12.29 -6.02 -2.93
N ARG A 35 -12.95 -4.86 -2.91
CA ARG A 35 -14.05 -4.57 -2.00
C ARG A 35 -15.28 -5.41 -2.34
N GLY A 36 -15.83 -6.10 -1.34
CA GLY A 36 -17.05 -6.90 -1.47
C GLY A 36 -16.84 -8.31 -1.99
N THR A 37 -15.58 -8.72 -2.20
CA THR A 37 -15.24 -10.07 -2.64
C THR A 37 -14.83 -10.91 -1.44
N CYS A 38 -15.45 -12.08 -1.28
CA CYS A 38 -14.98 -13.12 -0.36
C CYS A 38 -14.03 -14.03 -1.12
N PHE A 39 -12.81 -14.20 -0.61
CA PHE A 39 -11.83 -15.12 -1.17
C PHE A 39 -11.89 -16.44 -0.41
N SER A 40 -11.80 -17.55 -1.14
CA SER A 40 -11.91 -18.89 -0.56
C SER A 40 -10.56 -19.46 -0.13
N SER A 41 -9.45 -18.89 -0.62
CA SER A 41 -8.09 -19.31 -0.27
C SER A 41 -7.11 -18.14 -0.17
N GLN A 42 -5.96 -18.41 0.47
CA GLN A 42 -4.88 -17.43 0.58
C GLN A 42 -4.24 -17.13 -0.78
N GLU A 43 -4.12 -18.14 -1.64
CA GLU A 43 -3.53 -18.00 -2.98
C GLU A 43 -4.37 -17.04 -3.82
N GLU A 44 -5.70 -17.16 -3.74
CA GLU A 44 -6.63 -16.31 -4.46
C GLU A 44 -6.49 -14.83 -4.05
N ILE A 45 -6.49 -14.54 -2.74
CA ILE A 45 -6.32 -13.16 -2.27
C ILE A 45 -4.94 -12.61 -2.62
N MET A 46 -3.88 -13.42 -2.56
CA MET A 46 -2.53 -13.00 -2.93
C MET A 46 -2.42 -12.64 -4.42
N GLU A 47 -2.99 -13.47 -5.29
CA GLU A 47 -2.99 -13.24 -6.74
C GLU A 47 -3.78 -11.97 -7.09
N LYS A 48 -5.01 -11.85 -6.56
CA LYS A 48 -5.86 -10.66 -6.82
C LYS A 48 -5.22 -9.40 -6.25
N SER A 49 -4.59 -9.48 -5.09
CA SER A 49 -3.86 -8.36 -4.49
C SER A 49 -2.68 -7.94 -5.36
N LYS A 50 -1.87 -8.88 -5.83
CA LYS A 50 -0.74 -8.59 -6.73
C LYS A 50 -1.20 -7.91 -8.01
N THR A 51 -2.27 -8.40 -8.62
CA THR A 51 -2.85 -7.81 -9.83
C THR A 51 -3.37 -6.39 -9.57
N ALA A 52 -4.06 -6.17 -8.45
CA ALA A 52 -4.53 -4.83 -8.07
C ALA A 52 -3.38 -3.83 -7.86
N LEU A 53 -2.25 -4.27 -7.27
CA LEU A 53 -1.06 -3.43 -7.09
C LEU A 53 -0.37 -3.09 -8.42
N MET A 54 -0.24 -4.08 -9.31
CA MET A 54 0.39 -3.90 -10.63
C MET A 54 -0.46 -3.06 -11.58
N ALA A 55 -1.78 -2.99 -11.37
CA ALA A 55 -2.68 -2.14 -12.13
C ALA A 55 -2.48 -0.64 -11.84
N ILE A 56 -1.85 -0.26 -10.72
CA ILE A 56 -1.56 1.14 -10.41
C ILE A 56 -0.33 1.58 -11.23
N PRO A 57 -0.43 2.61 -12.10
CA PRO A 57 0.70 3.05 -12.91
C PRO A 57 1.87 3.54 -12.06
N LYS A 58 3.09 3.25 -12.49
CA LYS A 58 4.32 3.72 -11.82
C LYS A 58 4.35 5.25 -11.65
N THR A 59 3.81 5.98 -12.61
CA THR A 59 3.72 7.45 -12.56
C THR A 59 2.85 7.95 -11.41
N GLU A 60 1.84 7.20 -10.99
CA GLU A 60 1.00 7.58 -9.84
C GLU A 60 1.74 7.37 -8.52
N TYR A 61 2.57 6.32 -8.42
CA TYR A 61 3.45 6.15 -7.26
C TYR A 61 4.47 7.29 -7.16
N GLN A 62 5.10 7.67 -8.27
CA GLN A 62 6.09 8.76 -8.30
C GLN A 62 5.54 10.14 -7.93
N LYS A 63 4.23 10.36 -8.11
CA LYS A 63 3.58 11.61 -7.69
C LYS A 63 3.32 11.66 -6.19
N CYS A 64 3.31 10.51 -5.51
CA CYS A 64 2.81 10.36 -4.16
C CYS A 64 3.90 10.00 -3.13
N PHE A 65 4.91 9.25 -3.54
CA PHE A 65 6.05 8.80 -2.73
C PHE A 65 7.33 9.48 -3.20
#